data_AF-X0YV06-F1
#
_entry.id   AF-X0YV06-F1
#
_cell.length_a   1.000
_cell.length_b   1.000
_cell.length_c   1.000
_cell.angle_alpha   90.00
_cell.angle_beta   90.00
_cell.angle_gamma   90.00
#
_symmetry.space_group_name_H-M   'P 1'
#
loop_
_entity.id
_entity.type
_entity.pdbx_description
1 polymer ?
#
loop_
_entity_poly.entity_id
_entity_poly.type
_entity_poly.pdbx_seq_one_letter_code
_entity_poly.pdbx_strand_id
1 'polypeptide(L)'
;MKKDVKDLIQQEETHLNNLLEQNDLTDFKGMVDELRDTWSKKQMFRTETEARFSVLQDNRYPTKAAKYWQCVREQASYLDNLMTLSFDYRRNEAKIKWLEKKTESEQDEYKLTKYQIDLDEAKFGKASMEKTAKHRMREIKMWSNLKGEFNDGSFNDKDVNQHQLESYGMQYHEKAKSLNANSSEAEVFNIMGQLQSLQRIKKSGELENNTEKKEQITQDGNIKS
;
A
#
# COMPACT_ATOMS: atom_id res chain seq x y z
N MET A 1 -3.39 -1.93 -29.70
CA MET A 1 -2.97 -0.64 -29.09
C MET A 1 -3.79 -0.44 -27.83
N LYS A 2 -3.20 -0.14 -26.67
CA LYS A 2 -4.00 0.28 -25.50
C LYS A 2 -4.66 1.61 -25.87
N LYS A 3 -6.00 1.70 -25.83
CA LYS A 3 -6.69 2.98 -26.04
C LYS A 3 -6.14 3.99 -25.03
N ASP A 4 -5.87 5.20 -25.48
CA ASP A 4 -5.44 6.27 -24.59
C ASP A 4 -6.61 6.58 -23.65
N VAL A 5 -6.33 6.93 -22.39
CA VAL A 5 -7.37 7.39 -21.47
C VAL A 5 -8.06 8.64 -22.01
N LYS A 6 -7.36 9.43 -22.85
CA LYS A 6 -7.97 10.55 -23.59
C LYS A 6 -9.17 10.09 -24.40
N ASP A 7 -9.02 9.01 -25.17
CA ASP A 7 -10.10 8.50 -26.01
C ASP A 7 -11.29 8.06 -25.16
N LEU A 8 -11.03 7.40 -24.02
CA LEU A 8 -12.09 6.99 -23.10
C LEU A 8 -12.82 8.18 -22.48
N ILE A 9 -12.09 9.23 -22.07
CA ILE A 9 -12.68 10.47 -21.52
C ILE A 9 -13.51 11.19 -22.59
N GLN A 10 -12.99 11.28 -23.81
CA GLN A 10 -13.65 11.97 -24.93
C GLN A 10 -14.91 11.23 -25.40
N GLN A 11 -14.94 9.90 -25.35
CA GLN A 11 -16.13 9.12 -25.72
C GLN A 11 -17.34 9.46 -24.83
N GLU A 12 -17.11 9.76 -23.55
CA GLU A 12 -18.16 10.13 -22.59
C GLU A 12 -18.78 11.51 -22.85
N GLU A 13 -18.16 12.38 -23.66
CA GLU A 13 -18.71 13.71 -24.00
C GLU A 13 -20.15 13.62 -24.51
N THR A 14 -20.46 12.60 -25.31
CA THR A 14 -21.79 12.41 -25.89
C THR A 14 -22.83 12.09 -24.83
N HIS A 15 -22.48 11.32 -23.81
CA HIS A 15 -23.36 10.93 -22.71
C HIS A 15 -23.51 12.04 -21.66
N LEU A 16 -22.46 12.85 -21.47
CA LEU A 16 -22.48 14.00 -20.57
C LEU A 16 -23.45 15.12 -21.02
N ASN A 17 -23.78 15.23 -22.31
CA ASN A 17 -24.82 16.16 -22.80
C ASN A 17 -26.17 15.98 -22.10
N ASN A 18 -26.49 14.75 -21.66
CA ASN A 18 -27.76 14.44 -21.00
C ASN A 18 -27.72 14.70 -19.49
N LEU A 19 -26.56 15.05 -18.94
CA LEU A 19 -26.31 15.20 -17.51
C LEU A 19 -25.87 16.62 -17.13
N LEU A 20 -25.17 17.30 -18.03
CA LEU A 20 -24.58 18.61 -17.80
C LEU A 20 -25.29 19.69 -18.62
N GLU A 21 -25.29 20.92 -18.12
CA GLU A 21 -25.71 22.07 -18.92
C GLU A 21 -24.72 22.31 -20.08
N GLN A 22 -25.18 23.00 -21.12
CA GLN A 22 -24.39 23.23 -22.34
C GLN A 22 -23.07 23.96 -22.07
N ASN A 23 -23.07 24.88 -21.09
CA ASN A 23 -21.86 25.60 -20.68
C ASN A 23 -20.86 24.66 -20.01
N ASP A 24 -21.29 23.86 -19.03
CA ASP A 24 -20.44 22.88 -18.35
C ASP A 24 -19.85 21.85 -19.31
N LEU A 25 -20.62 21.41 -20.31
CA LEU A 25 -20.12 20.51 -21.34
C LEU A 25 -19.07 21.17 -22.24
N THR A 26 -19.25 22.45 -22.57
CA THR A 26 -18.28 23.22 -23.36
C THR A 26 -16.98 23.36 -22.58
N ASP A 27 -17.06 23.65 -21.29
CA ASP A 27 -15.90 23.70 -20.39
C ASP A 27 -15.23 22.34 -20.30
N PHE A 28 -15.98 21.25 -20.11
CA PHE A 28 -15.44 19.88 -20.09
C PHE A 28 -14.63 19.56 -21.36
N LYS A 29 -15.18 19.87 -22.54
CA LYS A 29 -14.50 19.69 -23.84
C LYS A 29 -13.21 20.50 -23.91
N GLY A 30 -13.22 21.73 -23.43
CA GLY A 30 -12.03 22.58 -23.32
C GLY A 30 -10.95 22.01 -22.38
N MET A 31 -11.36 21.22 -21.38
CA MET A 31 -10.46 20.66 -20.37
C MET A 31 -9.97 19.23 -20.66
N VAL A 32 -10.40 18.54 -21.72
CA VAL A 32 -10.05 17.11 -21.96
C VAL A 32 -8.54 16.84 -21.93
N ASP A 33 -7.74 17.71 -22.55
CA ASP A 33 -6.28 17.56 -22.55
C ASP A 33 -5.67 17.81 -21.15
N GLU A 34 -6.18 18.79 -20.41
CA GLU A 34 -5.79 19.06 -19.02
C GLU A 34 -6.17 17.88 -18.10
N LEU A 35 -7.37 17.32 -18.26
CA LEU A 35 -7.87 16.19 -17.48
C LEU A 35 -7.08 14.92 -17.78
N ARG A 36 -6.69 14.68 -19.03
CA ARG A 36 -5.78 13.57 -19.41
C ARG A 36 -4.39 13.74 -18.78
N ASP A 37 -3.84 14.95 -18.80
CA ASP A 37 -2.55 15.25 -18.18
C ASP A 37 -2.62 15.07 -16.66
N THR A 38 -3.67 15.59 -16.02
CA THR A 38 -3.96 15.43 -14.60
C THR A 38 -4.14 13.96 -14.25
N TRP A 39 -4.86 13.19 -15.07
CA TRP A 39 -4.95 11.75 -14.90
C TRP A 39 -3.56 11.12 -14.92
N SER A 40 -2.71 11.46 -15.88
CA SER A 40 -1.37 10.90 -16.00
C SER A 40 -0.44 11.27 -14.84
N LYS A 41 -0.59 12.48 -14.29
CA LYS A 41 0.23 13.03 -13.19
C LYS A 41 -0.28 12.70 -11.79
N LYS A 42 -1.57 12.37 -11.63
CA LYS A 42 -2.20 12.12 -10.33
C LYS A 42 -1.36 11.19 -9.47
N GLN A 43 -0.87 11.73 -8.35
CA GLN A 43 -0.22 10.92 -7.34
C GLN A 43 -1.27 10.03 -6.68
N MET A 44 -1.18 8.71 -6.89
CA MET A 44 -2.11 7.76 -6.27
C MET A 44 -1.62 7.23 -4.93
N PHE A 45 -0.30 7.13 -4.77
CA PHE A 45 0.33 6.61 -3.57
C PHE A 45 1.52 7.46 -3.15
N ARG A 46 2.04 7.20 -1.95
CA ARG A 46 3.06 8.03 -1.30
C ARG A 46 4.31 8.21 -2.16
N THR A 47 4.89 9.39 -2.05
CA THR A 47 6.24 9.71 -2.50
C THR A 47 7.28 9.22 -1.50
N GLU A 48 8.55 9.25 -1.89
CA GLU A 48 9.65 8.92 -0.98
C GLU A 48 9.74 9.89 0.19
N THR A 49 9.51 11.19 -0.05
CA THR A 49 9.43 12.21 1.00
C THR A 49 8.40 11.80 2.05
N GLU A 50 7.16 11.50 1.63
CA GLU A 50 6.10 11.06 2.53
C GLU A 50 6.43 9.75 3.23
N ALA A 51 7.02 8.78 2.53
CA ALA A 51 7.48 7.54 3.14
C ALA A 51 8.48 7.81 4.29
N ARG A 52 9.47 8.68 4.06
CA ARG A 52 10.51 9.01 5.04
C ARG A 52 9.94 9.70 6.28
N PHE A 53 9.18 10.79 6.13
CA PHE A 53 8.75 11.56 7.29
C PHE A 53 7.48 11.00 7.97
N SER A 54 6.59 10.30 7.26
CA SER A 54 5.32 9.85 7.84
C SER A 54 5.31 8.37 8.22
N VAL A 55 6.02 7.52 7.47
CA VAL A 55 6.06 6.08 7.71
C VAL A 55 7.35 5.66 8.40
N LEU A 56 8.49 6.29 8.12
CA LEU A 56 9.80 5.96 8.70
C LEU A 56 10.27 7.00 9.73
N GLN A 57 9.33 7.71 10.35
CA GLN A 57 9.58 8.72 11.37
C GLN A 57 10.39 8.18 12.56
N ASP A 58 11.36 8.97 13.01
CA ASP A 58 12.33 8.58 14.03
C ASP A 58 11.71 8.32 15.42
N ASN A 59 10.61 9.00 15.74
CA ASN A 59 9.86 8.76 16.98
C ASN A 59 9.24 7.34 17.06
N ARG A 60 9.07 6.65 15.93
CA ARG A 60 8.48 5.30 15.85
C ARG A 60 9.47 4.25 15.37
N TYR A 61 10.40 4.64 14.49
CA TYR A 61 11.42 3.77 13.92
C TYR A 61 12.81 4.40 14.12
N PRO A 62 13.30 4.49 15.38
CA PRO A 62 14.50 5.25 15.72
C PRO A 62 15.81 4.60 15.25
N THR A 63 15.78 3.32 14.88
CA THR A 63 16.97 2.57 14.45
C THR A 63 16.89 2.17 12.99
N LYS A 64 18.06 1.96 12.36
CA LYS A 64 18.14 1.43 10.98
C LYS A 64 17.41 0.10 10.86
N ALA A 65 17.56 -0.80 11.82
CA ALA A 65 16.84 -2.08 11.87
C ALA A 65 15.32 -1.89 11.87
N ALA A 66 14.80 -0.98 12.70
CA ALA A 66 13.37 -0.70 12.75
C ALA A 66 12.83 -0.13 11.43
N LYS A 67 13.58 0.75 10.77
CA LYS A 67 13.23 1.29 9.45
C LYS A 67 13.31 0.22 8.36
N TYR A 68 14.33 -0.64 8.37
CA TYR A 68 14.44 -1.78 7.46
C TYR A 68 13.22 -2.68 7.55
N TRP A 69 12.88 -3.14 8.76
CA TRP A 69 11.75 -4.04 8.96
C TRP A 69 10.40 -3.37 8.68
N GLN A 70 10.28 -2.05 8.89
CA GLN A 70 9.14 -1.30 8.40
C GLN A 70 9.06 -1.28 6.87
N CYS A 71 10.17 -1.10 6.17
CA CYS A 71 10.21 -1.19 4.70
C CYS A 71 9.81 -2.60 4.21
N VAL A 72 10.23 -3.66 4.91
CA VAL A 72 9.81 -5.04 4.61
C VAL A 72 8.28 -5.18 4.68
N ARG A 73 7.65 -4.67 5.75
CA ARG A 73 6.19 -4.72 5.93
C ARG A 73 5.44 -3.96 4.82
N GLU A 74 5.87 -2.74 4.51
CA GLU A 74 5.24 -1.94 3.45
C GLU A 74 5.39 -2.62 2.08
N GLN A 75 6.59 -3.13 1.76
CA GLN A 75 6.86 -3.82 0.50
C GLN A 75 5.99 -5.09 0.35
N ALA A 76 5.83 -5.88 1.41
CA ALA A 76 5.01 -7.08 1.41
C ALA A 76 3.51 -6.75 1.17
N SER A 77 2.96 -5.80 1.92
CA SER A 77 1.57 -5.36 1.73
C SER A 77 1.30 -4.90 0.28
N TYR A 78 2.28 -4.26 -0.34
CA TYR A 78 2.13 -3.70 -1.67
C TYR A 78 2.26 -4.77 -2.76
N LEU A 79 3.03 -5.84 -2.51
CA LEU A 79 3.01 -7.04 -3.32
C LEU A 79 1.63 -7.72 -3.27
N ASP A 80 1.06 -7.92 -2.09
CA ASP A 80 -0.27 -8.54 -1.94
C ASP A 80 -1.36 -7.75 -2.69
N ASN A 81 -1.32 -6.42 -2.60
CA ASN A 81 -2.20 -5.54 -3.35
C ASN A 81 -2.03 -5.70 -4.86
N LEU A 82 -0.78 -5.81 -5.35
CA LEU A 82 -0.50 -6.00 -6.77
C LEU A 82 -0.98 -7.38 -7.26
N MET A 83 -0.79 -8.42 -6.45
CA MET A 83 -1.25 -9.77 -6.75
C MET A 83 -2.78 -9.82 -6.84
N THR A 84 -3.47 -9.21 -5.88
CA THR A 84 -4.94 -9.11 -5.89
C THR A 84 -5.43 -8.38 -7.13
N LEU A 85 -4.84 -7.21 -7.43
CA LEU A 85 -5.16 -6.43 -8.62
C LEU A 85 -4.96 -7.23 -9.92
N SER A 86 -3.94 -8.11 -9.98
CA SER A 86 -3.70 -8.96 -11.14
C SER A 86 -4.84 -9.96 -11.41
N PHE A 87 -5.51 -10.41 -10.35
CA PHE A 87 -6.64 -11.33 -10.47
C PHE A 87 -7.88 -10.59 -10.98
N ASP A 88 -8.15 -9.42 -10.42
CA ASP A 88 -9.27 -8.58 -10.84
C ASP A 88 -9.10 -8.07 -12.26
N TYR A 89 -7.88 -7.71 -12.65
CA TYR A 89 -7.56 -7.34 -14.02
C TYR A 89 -7.90 -8.46 -15.02
N ARG A 90 -7.52 -9.72 -14.72
CA ARG A 90 -7.84 -10.86 -15.60
C ARG A 90 -9.35 -11.15 -15.65
N ARG A 91 -10.05 -11.02 -14.52
CA ARG A 91 -11.53 -11.11 -14.50
C ARG A 91 -12.16 -10.03 -15.36
N ASN A 92 -11.64 -8.80 -15.28
CA ASN A 92 -12.11 -7.69 -16.09
C ASN A 92 -11.85 -7.91 -17.59
N GLU A 93 -10.68 -8.45 -17.97
CA GLU A 93 -10.42 -8.83 -19.36
C GLU A 93 -11.38 -9.91 -19.88
N ALA A 94 -11.75 -10.88 -19.04
CA ALA A 94 -12.78 -11.86 -19.38
C ALA A 94 -14.17 -11.21 -19.52
N LYS A 95 -14.53 -10.28 -18.62
CA LYS A 95 -15.77 -9.49 -18.69
C LYS A 95 -15.86 -8.70 -19.98
N ILE A 96 -14.79 -8.00 -20.37
CA ILE A 96 -14.71 -7.24 -21.64
C ILE A 96 -14.98 -8.16 -22.83
N LYS A 97 -14.26 -9.30 -22.93
CA LYS A 97 -14.46 -10.25 -24.04
C LYS A 97 -15.88 -10.82 -24.10
N TRP A 98 -16.49 -11.05 -22.94
CA TRP A 98 -17.87 -11.52 -22.85
C TRP A 98 -18.86 -10.45 -23.32
N LEU A 99 -18.68 -9.20 -22.89
CA LEU A 99 -19.50 -8.07 -23.30
C LEU A 99 -19.37 -7.77 -24.79
N GLU A 100 -18.16 -7.81 -25.36
CA GLU A 100 -17.93 -7.66 -26.80
C GLU A 100 -18.79 -8.66 -27.61
N LYS A 101 -18.75 -9.95 -27.23
CA LYS A 101 -19.59 -10.99 -27.86
C LYS A 101 -21.08 -10.75 -27.68
N LYS A 102 -21.50 -10.22 -26.53
CA LYS A 102 -22.90 -9.88 -26.27
C LYS A 102 -23.35 -8.72 -27.15
N THR A 103 -22.53 -7.69 -27.30
CA THR A 103 -22.83 -6.56 -28.19
C THR A 103 -22.88 -6.94 -29.66
N GLU A 104 -22.10 -7.93 -30.10
CA GLU A 104 -22.11 -8.40 -31.49
C GLU A 104 -23.36 -9.23 -31.86
N SER A 105 -23.93 -9.95 -30.89
CA SER A 105 -25.01 -10.92 -31.15
C SER A 105 -26.39 -10.46 -30.70
N GLU A 106 -26.48 -9.45 -29.83
CA GLU A 106 -27.74 -8.95 -29.29
C GLU A 106 -28.54 -8.19 -30.35
N GLN A 107 -29.83 -8.51 -30.44
CA GLN A 107 -30.77 -7.88 -31.39
C GLN A 107 -31.74 -6.94 -30.68
N ASP A 108 -31.94 -7.13 -29.37
CA ASP A 108 -32.75 -6.23 -28.55
C ASP A 108 -31.98 -4.94 -28.29
N GLU A 109 -32.48 -3.82 -28.80
CA GLU A 109 -31.83 -2.51 -28.73
C GLU A 109 -31.53 -2.10 -27.28
N TYR A 110 -32.46 -2.34 -26.36
CA TYR A 110 -32.30 -1.96 -24.95
C TYR A 110 -31.17 -2.76 -24.26
N LYS A 111 -31.13 -4.07 -24.47
CA LYS A 111 -30.04 -4.92 -23.96
C LYS A 111 -28.71 -4.56 -24.61
N LEU A 112 -28.70 -4.28 -25.91
CA LEU A 112 -27.50 -3.88 -26.63
C LEU A 112 -26.90 -2.62 -26.01
N THR A 113 -27.71 -1.58 -25.79
CA THR A 113 -27.28 -0.35 -25.11
C THR A 113 -26.72 -0.64 -23.73
N LYS A 114 -27.39 -1.49 -22.93
CA LYS A 114 -26.89 -1.87 -21.60
C LYS A 114 -25.52 -2.55 -21.66
N TYR A 115 -25.33 -3.49 -22.59
CA TYR A 115 -24.03 -4.16 -22.75
C TYR A 115 -22.93 -3.21 -23.22
N GLN A 116 -23.26 -2.21 -24.06
CA GLN A 116 -22.29 -1.19 -24.48
C GLN A 116 -21.84 -0.33 -23.29
N ILE A 117 -22.77 0.11 -22.44
CA ILE A 117 -22.44 0.87 -21.21
C ILE A 117 -21.55 0.03 -20.29
N ASP A 118 -21.93 -1.23 -20.03
CA ASP A 118 -21.14 -2.15 -19.19
C ASP A 118 -19.73 -2.37 -19.78
N LEU A 119 -19.62 -2.36 -21.12
CA LEU A 119 -18.36 -2.57 -21.83
C LEU A 119 -17.44 -1.36 -21.70
N ASP A 120 -17.98 -0.16 -21.84
CA ASP A 120 -17.20 1.08 -21.73
C ASP A 120 -16.77 1.33 -20.27
N GLU A 121 -17.64 1.04 -19.30
CA GLU A 121 -17.27 1.00 -17.88
C GLU A 121 -16.11 0.01 -17.63
N ALA A 122 -16.21 -1.21 -18.17
CA ALA A 122 -15.17 -2.22 -18.00
C ALA A 122 -13.82 -1.82 -18.65
N LYS A 123 -13.85 -1.11 -19.79
CA LYS A 123 -12.64 -0.57 -20.44
C LYS A 123 -12.01 0.54 -19.61
N PHE A 124 -12.81 1.46 -19.06
CA PHE A 124 -12.31 2.50 -18.16
C PHE A 124 -11.74 1.91 -16.86
N GLY A 125 -12.42 0.92 -16.29
CA GLY A 125 -11.94 0.13 -15.15
C GLY A 125 -10.59 -0.53 -15.45
N LYS A 126 -10.43 -1.12 -16.64
CA LYS A 126 -9.15 -1.68 -17.10
C LYS A 126 -8.03 -0.64 -17.07
N ALA A 127 -8.24 0.53 -17.69
CA ALA A 127 -7.25 1.60 -17.73
C ALA A 127 -6.86 2.09 -16.32
N SER A 128 -7.83 2.16 -15.41
CA SER A 128 -7.62 2.51 -14.00
C SER A 128 -6.77 1.48 -13.26
N MET A 129 -7.02 0.18 -13.48
CA MET A 129 -6.21 -0.90 -12.90
C MET A 129 -4.77 -0.87 -13.42
N GLU A 130 -4.56 -0.65 -14.71
CA GLU A 130 -3.21 -0.56 -15.29
C GLU A 130 -2.40 0.59 -14.69
N LYS A 131 -3.02 1.75 -14.52
CA LYS A 131 -2.41 2.89 -13.82
C LYS A 131 -2.07 2.53 -12.38
N THR A 132 -2.99 1.89 -11.67
CA THR A 132 -2.78 1.43 -10.28
C THR A 132 -1.59 0.48 -10.18
N ALA A 133 -1.47 -0.48 -11.09
CA ALA A 133 -0.34 -1.40 -11.14
C ALA A 133 0.99 -0.66 -11.35
N LYS A 134 1.03 0.33 -12.26
CA LYS A 134 2.23 1.15 -12.52
C LYS A 134 2.67 1.91 -11.26
N HIS A 135 1.75 2.58 -10.58
CA HIS A 135 2.06 3.31 -9.34
C HIS A 135 2.44 2.37 -8.20
N ARG A 136 1.81 1.19 -8.09
CA ARG A 136 2.14 0.20 -7.07
C ARG A 136 3.56 -0.34 -7.25
N MET A 137 3.97 -0.64 -8.49
CA MET A 137 5.36 -1.03 -8.74
C MET A 137 6.37 0.07 -8.47
N ARG A 138 6.03 1.34 -8.71
CA ARG A 138 6.88 2.47 -8.32
C ARG A 138 7.15 2.44 -6.80
N GLU A 139 6.11 2.25 -5.98
CA GLU A 139 6.30 2.16 -4.53
C GLU A 139 7.08 0.92 -4.09
N ILE A 140 6.82 -0.25 -4.69
CA ILE A 140 7.58 -1.46 -4.37
C ILE A 140 9.08 -1.25 -4.63
N LYS A 141 9.44 -0.57 -5.73
CA LYS A 141 10.82 -0.19 -6.04
C LYS A 141 11.39 0.81 -5.02
N MET A 142 10.63 1.85 -4.69
CA MET A 142 11.02 2.83 -3.66
C MET A 142 11.31 2.15 -2.31
N TRP A 143 10.41 1.28 -1.84
CA TRP A 143 10.63 0.52 -0.61
C TRP A 143 11.80 -0.45 -0.71
N SER A 144 12.04 -1.04 -1.88
CA SER A 144 13.24 -1.86 -2.11
C SER A 144 14.52 -1.05 -1.93
N ASN A 145 14.56 0.18 -2.45
CA ASN A 145 15.71 1.07 -2.33
C ASN A 145 15.92 1.50 -0.88
N LEU A 146 14.86 1.96 -0.20
CA LEU A 146 14.91 2.34 1.22
C LEU A 146 15.35 1.17 2.11
N LYS A 147 14.84 -0.03 1.85
CA LYS A 147 15.26 -1.25 2.55
C LYS A 147 16.76 -1.50 2.37
N GLY A 148 17.30 -1.30 1.17
CA GLY A 148 18.74 -1.39 0.91
C GLY A 148 19.55 -0.30 1.62
N GLU A 149 19.05 0.93 1.66
CA GLU A 149 19.69 2.06 2.34
C GLU A 149 19.83 1.83 3.86
N PHE A 150 18.80 1.28 4.50
CA PHE A 150 18.87 1.03 5.94
C PHE A 150 19.65 -0.23 6.29
N ASN A 151 19.79 -1.20 5.38
CA ASN A 151 20.58 -2.40 5.62
C ASN A 151 22.07 -2.14 5.40
N ASP A 152 22.77 -1.76 6.47
CA ASP A 152 24.22 -1.57 6.48
C ASP A 152 24.99 -2.79 7.03
N GLY A 153 24.30 -3.91 7.27
CA GLY A 153 24.88 -5.13 7.86
C GLY A 153 25.10 -5.09 9.37
N SER A 154 24.69 -4.04 10.08
CA SER A 154 24.89 -3.90 11.53
C SER A 154 23.84 -4.60 12.41
N PHE A 155 22.77 -5.16 11.82
CA PHE A 155 21.67 -5.79 12.55
C PHE A 155 21.19 -7.09 11.89
N ASN A 156 20.40 -7.87 12.61
CA ASN A 156 19.81 -9.11 12.09
C ASN A 156 18.67 -8.81 11.09
N ASP A 157 18.92 -9.13 9.82
CA ASP A 157 17.96 -8.96 8.72
C ASP A 157 17.15 -10.23 8.40
N LYS A 158 17.27 -11.26 9.24
CA LYS A 158 16.57 -12.55 9.13
C LYS A 158 15.50 -12.74 10.21
N ASP A 159 15.75 -12.24 11.42
CA ASP A 159 14.83 -12.31 12.55
C ASP A 159 14.40 -10.90 12.99
N VAL A 160 13.15 -10.57 12.68
CA VAL A 160 12.52 -9.29 13.04
C VAL A 160 12.46 -9.07 14.55
N ASN A 161 12.44 -10.13 15.37
CA ASN A 161 12.31 -9.98 16.81
C ASN A 161 13.56 -9.34 17.46
N GLN A 162 14.75 -9.56 16.88
CA GLN A 162 16.04 -9.17 17.47
C GLN A 162 16.18 -7.65 17.71
N HIS A 163 15.62 -6.81 16.84
CA HIS A 163 15.75 -5.36 16.97
C HIS A 163 14.66 -4.73 17.86
N GLN A 164 13.59 -5.47 18.16
CA GLN A 164 12.36 -4.89 18.66
C GLN A 164 12.49 -4.34 20.07
N LEU A 165 13.14 -5.09 20.98
CA LEU A 165 13.33 -4.66 22.36
C LEU A 165 14.09 -3.33 22.44
N GLU A 166 15.15 -3.17 21.65
CA GLU A 166 15.91 -1.93 21.58
C GLU A 166 15.10 -0.79 20.98
N SER A 167 14.53 -1.00 19.78
CA SER A 167 13.80 0.04 19.07
C SER A 167 12.55 0.53 19.82
N TYR A 168 11.79 -0.38 20.44
CA TYR A 168 10.69 0.00 21.32
C TYR A 168 11.19 0.70 22.58
N GLY A 169 12.32 0.27 23.16
CA GLY A 169 12.96 0.95 24.28
C GLY A 169 13.24 2.42 23.98
N MET A 170 13.86 2.71 22.83
CA MET A 170 14.13 4.08 22.38
C MET A 170 12.83 4.85 22.12
N GLN A 171 11.86 4.25 21.44
CA GLN A 171 10.57 4.89 21.18
C GLN A 171 9.87 5.32 22.48
N TYR A 172 9.76 4.42 23.46
CA TYR A 172 9.08 4.70 24.71
C TYR A 172 9.87 5.65 25.60
N HIS A 173 11.20 5.65 25.50
CA HIS A 173 12.04 6.66 26.14
C HIS A 173 11.74 8.07 25.61
N GLU A 174 11.65 8.24 24.29
CA GLU A 174 11.29 9.55 23.71
C GLU A 174 9.84 9.95 24.04
N LYS A 175 8.90 9.00 24.04
CA LYS A 175 7.52 9.26 24.50
C LYS A 175 7.48 9.74 25.95
N ALA A 176 8.26 9.12 26.83
CA ALA A 176 8.30 9.52 28.24
C ALA A 176 8.83 10.96 28.40
N LYS A 177 9.80 11.39 27.58
CA LYS A 177 10.29 12.79 27.59
C LYS A 177 9.23 13.82 27.18
N SER A 178 8.24 13.42 26.39
CA SER A 178 7.16 14.32 25.96
C SER A 178 6.07 14.53 27.02
N LEU A 179 6.06 13.71 28.07
CA LEU A 179 5.15 13.87 29.20
C LEU A 179 5.42 15.18 29.94
N ASN A 180 4.36 15.89 30.30
CA ASN A 180 4.43 17.15 31.04
C ASN A 180 3.27 17.26 32.04
N ALA A 181 3.20 18.38 32.78
CA ALA A 181 2.20 18.58 33.83
C ALA A 181 0.73 18.54 33.33
N ASN A 182 0.51 18.72 32.02
CA ASN A 182 -0.81 18.63 31.40
C ASN A 182 -1.12 17.24 30.83
N SER A 183 -0.19 16.28 30.89
CA SER A 183 -0.42 14.91 30.44
C SER A 183 -1.46 14.22 31.35
N SER A 184 -2.36 13.46 30.75
CA SER A 184 -3.38 12.73 31.50
C SER A 184 -2.77 11.58 32.31
N GLU A 185 -3.37 11.24 33.45
CA GLU A 185 -2.93 10.09 34.27
C GLU A 185 -2.89 8.79 33.45
N ALA A 186 -3.87 8.58 32.56
CA ALA A 186 -3.94 7.41 31.69
C ALA A 186 -2.77 7.35 30.70
N GLU A 187 -2.39 8.48 30.11
CA GLU A 187 -1.25 8.58 29.20
C GLU A 187 0.07 8.32 29.92
N VAL A 188 0.26 8.93 31.10
CA VAL A 188 1.43 8.72 31.96
C VAL A 188 1.54 7.24 32.34
N PHE A 189 0.44 6.63 32.81
CA PHE A 189 0.41 5.22 33.20
C PHE A 189 0.80 4.30 32.05
N ASN A 190 0.25 4.52 30.85
CA ASN A 190 0.54 3.69 29.68
C ASN A 190 2.01 3.82 29.24
N ILE A 191 2.51 5.04 29.04
CA ILE A 191 3.88 5.27 28.55
C ILE A 191 4.90 4.79 29.57
N MET A 192 4.76 5.15 30.84
CA MET A 192 5.71 4.77 31.88
C MET A 192 5.65 3.28 32.18
N GLY A 193 4.45 2.67 32.21
CA GLY A 193 4.30 1.23 32.43
C GLY A 193 4.96 0.40 31.33
N GLN A 194 4.82 0.82 30.06
CA GLN A 194 5.47 0.17 28.92
C GLN A 194 6.99 0.37 28.94
N LEU A 195 7.46 1.59 29.22
CA LEU A 195 8.90 1.89 29.33
C LEU A 195 9.56 1.07 30.46
N GLN A 196 8.95 1.03 31.64
CA GLN A 196 9.44 0.23 32.78
C GLN A 196 9.47 -1.26 32.44
N SER A 197 8.45 -1.76 31.74
CA SER A 197 8.42 -3.15 31.28
C SER A 197 9.56 -3.47 30.32
N LEU A 198 9.82 -2.59 29.34
CA LEU A 198 10.93 -2.73 28.39
C LEU A 198 12.29 -2.73 29.12
N GLN A 199 12.47 -1.83 30.08
CA GLN A 199 13.69 -1.77 30.90
C GLN A 199 13.88 -3.04 31.75
N ARG A 200 12.81 -3.54 32.38
CA ARG A 200 12.80 -4.78 33.16
C ARG A 200 13.18 -5.97 32.29
N ILE A 201 12.53 -6.14 31.14
CA ILE A 201 12.76 -7.23 30.19
C ILE A 201 14.21 -7.21 29.69
N LYS A 202 14.72 -6.03 29.34
CA LYS A 202 16.12 -5.86 28.93
C LYS A 202 17.10 -6.24 30.06
N LYS A 203 16.78 -5.90 31.30
CA LYS A 203 17.63 -6.24 32.46
C LYS A 203 17.58 -7.73 32.82
N SER A 204 16.43 -8.38 32.67
CA SER A 204 16.27 -9.80 33.02
C SER A 204 16.73 -10.77 31.92
N GLY A 205 16.92 -10.29 30.69
CA GLY A 205 17.23 -11.14 29.55
C GLY A 205 16.09 -12.10 29.19
N GLU A 206 14.85 -11.82 29.63
CA GLU A 206 13.67 -12.67 29.43
C GLU A 206 13.45 -13.06 27.96
N LEU A 207 13.78 -12.15 27.02
CA LEU A 207 13.63 -12.38 25.59
C LEU A 207 14.91 -12.94 24.93
N GLU A 208 16.07 -12.80 25.56
CA GLU A 208 17.34 -13.36 25.06
C GLU A 208 17.41 -14.87 25.37
N ASN A 209 17.06 -15.25 26.61
CA ASN A 209 17.12 -16.61 27.14
C ASN A 209 16.12 -17.61 26.50
N ASN A 210 15.11 -17.13 25.77
CA ASN A 210 14.08 -17.96 25.15
C ASN A 210 14.37 -18.29 23.68
N THR A 211 15.29 -17.57 23.03
CA THR A 211 15.66 -17.82 21.63
C THR A 211 16.48 -19.11 21.52
N GLU A 212 17.42 -19.34 22.44
CA GLU A 212 18.25 -20.56 22.50
C GLU A 212 17.45 -21.83 22.84
N LYS A 213 16.44 -21.73 23.73
CA LYS A 213 15.63 -22.89 24.13
C LYS A 213 14.70 -23.39 23.01
N LYS A 214 14.33 -22.54 22.04
CA LYS A 214 13.48 -22.95 20.91
C LYS A 214 14.24 -23.74 19.85
N GLU A 215 15.54 -23.49 19.65
CA GLU A 215 16.36 -24.23 18.68
C GLU A 215 16.72 -25.64 19.17
N GLN A 216 16.79 -25.87 20.49
CA GLN A 216 17.06 -27.20 21.06
C GLN A 216 15.85 -28.15 20.94
N ILE A 217 14.62 -27.65 21.06
CA ILE A 217 13.42 -28.50 21.04
C ILE A 217 13.12 -29.06 19.63
N THR A 218 13.63 -28.44 18.56
CA THR A 218 13.44 -28.90 17.17
C THR A 218 14.47 -29.93 16.69
N GLN A 219 15.57 -30.17 17.41
CA GLN A 219 16.58 -31.17 17.01
C GLN A 219 16.33 -32.58 17.58
N ASP A 220 15.55 -32.73 18.65
CA ASP A 220 15.31 -34.03 19.32
C ASP A 220 14.08 -34.80 18.78
N GLY A 221 13.39 -34.26 17.76
CA GLY A 221 12.09 -34.76 17.31
C GLY A 221 12.10 -35.81 16.21
N ASN A 222 13.24 -36.31 15.73
CA ASN A 222 13.22 -37.22 14.58
C ASN A 222 14.39 -38.21 14.49
N ILE A 223 14.51 -39.13 15.44
CA ILE A 223 15.08 -40.47 15.16
C ILE A 223 14.38 -41.50 16.04
N LYS A 224 13.41 -42.26 15.50
CA LYS A 224 13.34 -43.72 15.67
C LYS A 224 12.73 -44.38 14.44
N SER A 225 13.52 -45.34 13.96
CA SER A 225 13.35 -46.38 12.93
C SER A 225 11.96 -46.71 12.42
#